data_AF-A0A1G0LPQ8-F1
#
_entry.id   AF-A0A1G0LPQ8-F1
#
_cell.length_a   1.000
_cell.length_b   1.000
_cell.length_c   1.000
_cell.angle_alpha   90.00
_cell.angle_beta   90.00
_cell.angle_gamma   90.00
#
_symmetry.space_group_name_H-M   'P 1'
#
loop_
_entity.id
_entity.type
_entity.pdbx_description
1 polymer ?
#
loop_
_entity_poly.entity_id
_entity_poly.type
_entity_poly.pdbx_seq_one_letter_code
_entity_poly.pdbx_strand_id
1 'polypeptide(L)'
;MLQKHFKLEQVLKYRTEIERVRIQEFFSSRQNWECAADQLEAEEKLLKMLVAEFRDRQQEFETIDDLQLYARFFTRKKDDVKRGKQEVADLASVMDENREILLDATKDKKALELLKEKKALEFRTAMGQKEQLFMDEISVQKKRPVES
;
A
#
# COMPACT_ATOMS: atom_id res chain seq x y z
N MET A 1 -25.43 29.66 10.69
CA MET A 1 -25.14 28.37 11.34
C MET A 1 -23.64 28.19 11.45
N LEU A 2 -23.09 28.12 12.66
CA LEU A 2 -21.65 27.87 12.87
C LEU A 2 -21.38 26.37 12.68
N GLN A 3 -20.82 25.96 11.54
CA GLN A 3 -20.24 24.63 11.39
C GLN A 3 -19.11 24.49 12.43
N LYS A 4 -19.37 23.74 13.51
CA LYS A 4 -18.34 23.40 14.48
C LYS A 4 -17.31 22.51 13.76
N HIS A 5 -16.14 23.08 13.46
CA HIS A 5 -15.06 22.35 12.80
C HIS A 5 -14.57 21.24 13.73
N PHE A 6 -14.29 20.06 13.16
CA PHE A 6 -13.73 18.94 13.91
C PHE A 6 -12.37 19.35 14.48
N LYS A 7 -12.18 19.22 15.80
CA LYS A 7 -10.96 19.72 16.47
C LYS A 7 -9.66 19.10 15.95
N LEU A 8 -9.73 17.88 15.41
CA LEU A 8 -8.59 17.15 14.87
C LEU A 8 -8.57 17.13 13.34
N GLU A 9 -9.24 18.08 12.68
CA GLU A 9 -9.29 18.13 11.20
C GLU A 9 -7.90 18.23 10.57
N GLN A 10 -7.01 19.03 11.15
CA GLN A 10 -5.63 19.15 10.66
C GLN A 10 -4.83 17.86 10.83
N VAL A 11 -5.07 17.14 11.94
CA VAL A 11 -4.45 15.83 12.18
C VAL A 11 -4.98 14.80 11.17
N LEU A 12 -6.29 14.80 10.90
CA LEU A 12 -6.89 13.92 9.90
C LEU A 12 -6.29 14.18 8.51
N LYS A 13 -6.19 15.45 8.09
CA LYS A 13 -5.55 15.83 6.82
C LYS A 13 -4.10 15.34 6.73
N TYR A 14 -3.33 15.53 7.80
CA TYR A 14 -1.96 15.02 7.88
C TYR A 14 -1.92 13.48 7.73
N ARG A 15 -2.79 12.75 8.43
CA ARG A 15 -2.85 11.27 8.34
C ARG A 15 -3.29 10.79 6.96
N THR A 16 -4.20 11.49 6.30
CA THR A 16 -4.58 11.23 4.90
C THR A 16 -3.37 11.40 3.98
N GLU A 17 -2.57 12.45 4.17
CA GLU A 17 -1.38 12.68 3.35
C GLU A 17 -0.30 11.62 3.60
N ILE A 18 -0.10 11.22 4.86
CA ILE A 18 0.81 10.12 5.20
C ILE A 18 0.37 8.82 4.53
N GLU A 19 -0.91 8.45 4.61
CA GLU A 19 -1.42 7.27 3.91
C GLU A 19 -1.17 7.37 2.39
N ARG A 20 -1.42 8.53 1.77
CA ARG A 20 -1.15 8.76 0.35
C ARG A 20 0.31 8.50 -0.01
N VAL A 21 1.25 8.97 0.80
CA VAL A 21 2.68 8.71 0.60
C VAL A 21 3.00 7.22 0.74
N ARG A 22 2.46 6.54 1.76
CA ARG A 22 2.69 5.09 1.96
C ARG A 22 2.10 4.25 0.83
N ILE A 23 0.97 4.65 0.26
CA ILE A 23 0.39 4.03 -0.94
C ILE A 23 1.39 4.12 -2.11
N GLN A 24 1.96 5.30 -2.34
CA GLN A 24 2.93 5.51 -3.41
C GLN A 24 4.21 4.69 -3.22
N GLU A 25 4.74 4.65 -1.99
CA GLU A 25 5.91 3.84 -1.65
C GLU A 25 5.64 2.35 -1.87
N PHE A 26 4.48 1.84 -1.42
CA PHE A 26 4.09 0.44 -1.64
C PHE A 26 4.02 0.10 -3.14
N PHE A 27 3.38 0.96 -3.94
CA PHE A 27 3.32 0.74 -5.39
C PHE A 27 4.70 0.74 -6.04
N SER A 28 5.59 1.64 -5.61
CA SER A 28 6.96 1.68 -6.12
C SER A 28 7.73 0.41 -5.76
N SER A 29 7.65 -0.07 -4.50
CA SER A 29 8.31 -1.32 -4.11
C SER A 29 7.73 -2.53 -4.83
N ARG A 30 6.41 -2.57 -5.05
CA ARG A 30 5.76 -3.64 -5.80
C ARG A 30 6.23 -3.67 -7.24
N GLN A 31 6.28 -2.52 -7.91
CA GLN A 31 6.75 -2.43 -9.30
C GLN A 31 8.21 -2.88 -9.43
N ASN A 32 9.07 -2.50 -8.48
CA ASN A 32 10.47 -2.95 -8.48
C ASN A 32 10.57 -4.47 -8.31
N TRP A 33 9.81 -5.04 -7.38
CA TRP A 33 9.76 -6.50 -7.18
C TRP A 33 9.24 -7.23 -8.43
N GLU A 34 8.14 -6.77 -9.02
CA GLU A 34 7.57 -7.34 -10.27
C GLU A 34 8.61 -7.30 -11.39
N CYS A 35 9.29 -6.17 -11.58
CA CYS A 35 10.32 -6.02 -12.62
C CYS A 35 11.50 -6.97 -12.40
N ALA A 36 12.00 -7.09 -11.17
CA ALA A 36 13.10 -7.99 -10.85
C ALA A 36 12.69 -9.47 -10.99
N ALA A 37 11.46 -9.82 -10.62
CA ALA A 37 10.92 -11.17 -10.76
C ALA A 37 10.79 -11.57 -12.24
N ASP A 38 10.26 -10.68 -13.09
CA ASP A 38 10.15 -10.90 -14.53
C ASP A 38 11.54 -11.08 -15.18
N GLN A 39 12.51 -10.25 -14.81
CA GLN A 39 13.89 -10.35 -15.30
C GLN A 39 14.54 -11.67 -14.88
N LEU A 40 14.36 -12.08 -13.63
CA LEU A 40 14.86 -13.36 -13.13
C LEU A 40 14.23 -14.54 -13.89
N GLU A 41 12.91 -14.51 -14.11
CA GLU A 41 12.24 -15.56 -14.87
C GLU A 41 12.77 -15.65 -16.31
N ALA A 42 13.02 -14.50 -16.95
CA ALA A 42 13.61 -14.44 -18.28
C ALA A 42 15.03 -15.03 -18.31
N GLU A 43 15.90 -14.66 -17.36
CA GLU A 43 17.26 -15.20 -17.25
C GLU A 43 17.26 -16.71 -16.95
N GLU A 44 16.34 -17.20 -16.11
CA GLU A 44 16.19 -18.64 -15.85
C GLU A 44 15.74 -19.42 -17.08
N LYS A 45 14.80 -18.86 -17.86
CA LYS A 45 14.37 -19.45 -19.13
C LYS A 45 15.52 -19.50 -20.13
N LEU A 46 16.25 -18.40 -20.28
CA LEU A 46 17.42 -18.31 -21.16
C LEU A 46 18.50 -19.31 -20.74
N LEU A 47 18.80 -19.44 -19.45
CA LEU A 47 19.77 -20.41 -18.95
C LEU A 47 19.35 -21.85 -19.27
N LYS A 48 18.07 -22.19 -19.10
CA LYS A 48 17.55 -23.53 -19.46
C LYS A 48 17.70 -23.80 -20.96
N MET A 49 17.40 -22.81 -21.80
CA MET A 49 17.59 -22.93 -23.25
C MET A 49 19.06 -23.15 -23.62
N LEU A 50 19.97 -22.35 -23.06
CA LEU A 50 21.41 -22.51 -23.32
C LEU A 50 21.96 -23.85 -22.83
N VAL A 51 21.49 -24.36 -21.69
CA VAL A 51 21.88 -25.69 -21.21
C VAL A 51 21.42 -26.79 -22.16
N ALA A 52 20.21 -26.68 -22.71
CA ALA A 52 19.70 -27.63 -23.71
C ALA A 52 20.53 -27.57 -25.00
N GLU A 53 20.77 -26.37 -25.53
CA GLU A 53 21.58 -26.16 -26.72
C GLU A 53 23.02 -26.67 -26.54
N PHE A 54 23.63 -26.43 -25.37
CA PHE A 54 24.96 -26.95 -25.05
C PHE A 54 24.99 -28.48 -25.04
N ARG A 55 23.94 -29.13 -24.52
CA ARG A 55 23.84 -30.59 -24.51
C ARG A 55 23.77 -31.15 -25.92
N ASP A 56 23.03 -30.48 -26.80
CA ASP A 56 22.88 -30.92 -28.20
C ASP A 56 24.19 -30.71 -28.99
N ARG A 57 24.90 -29.60 -28.76
CA ARG A 57 26.18 -29.28 -29.41
C ARG A 57 27.40 -29.91 -28.75
N GLN A 58 27.23 -30.69 -27.68
CA GLN A 58 28.36 -31.23 -26.92
C GLN A 58 29.28 -32.11 -27.77
N GLN A 59 28.74 -32.73 -28.83
CA GLN A 59 29.49 -33.58 -29.77
C GLN A 59 30.25 -32.78 -30.85
N GLU A 60 29.98 -31.48 -30.98
CA GLU A 60 30.60 -30.58 -31.96
C GLU A 60 31.84 -29.87 -31.39
N PHE A 61 32.11 -29.98 -30.08
CA PHE A 61 33.29 -29.39 -29.47
C PHE A 61 34.55 -30.22 -29.79
N GLU A 62 35.44 -29.62 -30.58
CA GLU A 62 36.70 -30.26 -31.00
C GLU A 62 37.83 -30.06 -29.98
N THR A 63 37.72 -29.05 -29.10
CA THR A 63 38.80 -28.69 -28.17
C THR A 63 38.36 -28.62 -26.70
N ILE A 64 39.32 -28.87 -25.80
CA ILE A 64 39.14 -28.71 -24.35
C ILE A 64 38.92 -27.23 -23.98
N ASP A 65 39.48 -26.30 -24.76
CA ASP A 65 39.37 -24.87 -24.52
C ASP A 65 37.92 -24.38 -24.74
N ASP A 66 37.22 -24.92 -25.73
CA ASP A 66 35.79 -24.65 -25.95
C ASP A 66 34.96 -25.08 -24.73
N LEU A 67 35.19 -26.29 -24.23
CA LEU A 67 34.51 -26.80 -23.03
C LEU A 67 34.79 -25.93 -21.79
N GLN A 68 36.02 -25.45 -21.61
CA GLN A 68 36.37 -24.56 -20.50
C GLN A 68 35.69 -23.19 -20.62
N LEU A 69 35.59 -22.63 -21.83
CA LEU A 69 34.90 -21.36 -22.07
C LEU A 69 33.43 -21.46 -21.69
N TYR A 70 32.74 -22.51 -22.12
CA TYR A 70 31.34 -22.76 -21.77
C TYR A 70 31.16 -23.01 -20.27
N ALA A 71 32.02 -23.79 -19.64
CA ALA A 71 31.95 -24.03 -18.19
C ALA A 71 32.07 -22.72 -17.38
N ARG A 72 32.98 -21.82 -17.77
CA ARG A 72 33.12 -20.50 -17.13
C ARG A 72 31.88 -19.64 -17.37
N PHE A 73 31.35 -19.64 -18.59
CA PHE A 73 30.12 -18.92 -18.93
C PHE A 73 28.92 -19.39 -18.09
N PHE A 74 28.68 -20.70 -18.00
CA PHE A 74 27.58 -21.26 -17.20
C PHE A 74 27.75 -21.00 -15.71
N THR A 75 28.99 -21.04 -15.21
CA THR A 75 29.26 -20.69 -13.81
C THR A 75 28.85 -19.25 -13.52
N ARG A 76 29.30 -18.31 -14.37
CA ARG A 76 28.92 -16.90 -14.26
C ARG A 76 27.40 -16.71 -14.35
N LYS A 77 26.74 -17.34 -15.34
CA LYS A 77 25.28 -17.22 -15.50
C LYS A 77 24.49 -17.81 -14.33
N LYS A 78 24.96 -18.90 -13.72
CA LYS A 78 24.38 -19.44 -12.49
C LYS A 78 24.54 -18.47 -11.32
N ASP A 79 25.70 -17.83 -11.19
CA ASP A 79 25.93 -16.81 -10.16
C ASP A 79 25.03 -15.58 -10.39
N ASP A 80 24.84 -15.16 -11.63
CA ASP A 80 23.93 -14.06 -12.00
C ASP A 80 22.49 -14.39 -11.59
N VAL A 81 21.99 -15.59 -11.92
CA VAL A 81 20.66 -16.08 -11.50
C VAL A 81 20.56 -16.16 -9.97
N LYS A 82 21.61 -16.60 -9.29
CA LYS A 82 21.63 -16.65 -7.82
C LYS A 82 21.53 -15.25 -7.21
N ARG A 83 22.23 -14.27 -7.76
CA ARG A 83 22.13 -12.87 -7.32
C ARG A 83 20.73 -12.31 -7.60
N GLY A 84 20.17 -12.57 -8.78
CA GLY A 84 18.79 -12.16 -9.09
C GLY A 84 17.75 -12.76 -8.14
N LYS A 85 17.92 -14.03 -7.73
CA LYS A 85 17.07 -14.65 -6.69
C LYS A 85 17.15 -13.92 -5.35
N GLN A 86 18.35 -13.56 -4.94
CA GLN A 86 18.54 -12.82 -3.70
C GLN A 86 17.88 -11.43 -3.79
N GLU A 87 18.09 -10.72 -4.90
CA GLU A 87 17.50 -9.41 -5.14
C GLU A 87 15.96 -9.45 -5.11
N VAL A 88 15.34 -10.44 -5.77
CA VAL A 88 13.88 -10.63 -5.73
C VAL A 88 13.40 -10.89 -4.30
N ALA A 89 14.13 -11.70 -3.52
CA ALA A 89 13.78 -11.97 -2.13
C ALA A 89 13.90 -10.71 -1.25
N ASP A 90 14.96 -9.93 -1.43
CA ASP A 90 15.19 -8.68 -0.69
C ASP A 90 14.09 -7.65 -1.03
N LEU A 91 13.76 -7.50 -2.31
CA LEU A 91 12.68 -6.60 -2.77
C LEU A 91 11.30 -7.07 -2.29
N ALA A 92 11.06 -8.38 -2.19
CA ALA A 92 9.84 -8.92 -1.60
C ALA A 92 9.71 -8.54 -0.12
N SER A 93 10.80 -8.65 0.65
CA SER A 93 10.83 -8.22 2.05
C SER A 93 10.50 -6.74 2.20
N VAL A 94 11.10 -5.87 1.36
CA VAL A 94 10.83 -4.42 1.37
C VAL A 94 9.37 -4.13 1.00
N MET A 95 8.82 -4.85 0.01
CA MET A 95 7.41 -4.72 -0.37
C MET A 95 6.47 -5.08 0.79
N ASP A 96 6.76 -6.19 1.50
CA ASP A 96 5.97 -6.64 2.64
C ASP A 96 6.08 -5.66 3.82
N GLU A 97 7.26 -5.12 4.11
CA GLU A 97 7.45 -4.07 5.10
C GLU A 97 6.62 -2.82 4.77
N ASN A 98 6.67 -2.35 3.52
CA ASN A 98 5.87 -1.21 3.06
C ASN A 98 4.36 -1.48 3.13
N ARG A 99 3.95 -2.73 2.90
CA ARG A 99 2.56 -3.16 3.04
C ARG A 99 2.08 -3.05 4.47
N GLU A 100 2.86 -3.51 5.45
CA GLU A 100 2.50 -3.40 6.86
C GLU A 100 2.45 -1.94 7.33
N ILE A 101 3.42 -1.12 6.90
CA ILE A 101 3.43 0.33 7.18
C ILE A 101 2.18 1.01 6.61
N LEU A 102 1.77 0.66 5.38
CA LEU A 102 0.55 1.18 4.77
C LEU A 102 -0.69 0.76 5.57
N LEU A 103 -0.78 -0.51 5.97
CA LEU A 103 -1.91 -1.00 6.78
C LEU A 103 -2.06 -0.21 8.07
N ASP A 104 -0.95 0.08 8.76
CA ASP A 104 -0.99 0.87 9.99
C ASP A 104 -1.37 2.33 9.73
N ALA A 105 -0.86 2.94 8.66
CA ALA A 105 -1.28 4.29 8.27
C ALA A 105 -2.78 4.38 7.95
N THR A 106 -3.34 3.37 7.27
CA THR A 106 -4.77 3.28 6.98
C THR A 106 -5.60 3.10 8.25
N LYS A 107 -5.15 2.26 9.21
CA LYS A 107 -5.83 2.11 10.51
C LYS A 107 -5.86 3.43 11.28
N ASP A 108 -4.73 4.13 11.36
CA ASP A 108 -4.61 5.42 12.04
C ASP A 108 -5.57 6.47 11.45
N LYS A 109 -5.63 6.58 10.12
CA LYS A 109 -6.56 7.48 9.44
C LYS A 109 -8.02 7.11 9.76
N LYS A 110 -8.36 5.83 9.62
CA LYS A 110 -9.73 5.33 9.82
C LYS A 110 -10.23 5.56 11.25
N ALA A 111 -9.35 5.45 12.25
CA ALA A 111 -9.69 5.77 13.63
C ALA A 111 -10.13 7.23 13.81
N LEU A 112 -9.45 8.17 13.14
CA LEU A 112 -9.81 9.59 13.18
C LEU A 112 -11.09 9.91 12.38
N GLU A 113 -11.30 9.23 11.25
CA GLU A 113 -12.54 9.35 10.47
C GLU A 113 -13.76 8.93 11.29
N LEU A 114 -13.69 7.76 11.94
CA LEU A 114 -14.74 7.27 12.83
C LEU A 114 -15.00 8.22 14.00
N LEU A 115 -13.94 8.81 14.58
CA LEU A 115 -14.08 9.81 15.63
C LEU A 115 -14.79 11.07 15.13
N LYS A 116 -14.45 11.54 13.93
CA LYS A 116 -15.09 12.70 13.28
C LYS A 116 -16.58 12.44 13.04
N GLU A 117 -16.92 11.27 12.49
CA GLU A 117 -18.30 10.86 12.25
C GLU A 117 -19.12 10.80 13.54
N LYS A 118 -18.57 10.18 14.59
CA LYS A 118 -19.21 10.12 15.91
C LYS A 118 -19.47 11.52 16.48
N LYS A 119 -18.50 12.43 16.39
CA LYS A 119 -18.65 13.81 16.87
C LYS A 119 -19.67 14.61 16.04
N ALA A 120 -19.73 14.37 14.73
CA ALA A 120 -20.73 14.98 13.87
C ALA A 120 -22.15 14.48 14.22
N LEU A 121 -22.30 13.20 14.55
CA LEU A 121 -23.57 12.63 15.00
C LEU A 121 -24.00 13.22 16.36
N GLU A 122 -23.11 13.20 17.36
CA GLU A 122 -23.36 13.80 18.69
C GLU A 122 -23.81 15.28 18.57
N PHE A 123 -23.16 16.04 17.69
CA PHE A 123 -23.53 17.45 17.46
C PHE A 123 -24.91 17.59 16.83
N ARG A 124 -25.24 16.79 15.81
CA ARG A 124 -26.57 16.81 15.18
C ARG A 124 -27.67 16.45 16.17
N THR A 125 -27.47 15.41 16.97
CA THR A 125 -28.43 15.01 18.02
C THR A 125 -28.64 16.11 19.05
N ALA A 126 -27.56 16.73 19.54
CA ALA A 126 -27.65 17.82 20.52
C ALA A 126 -28.34 19.07 19.96
N MET A 127 -28.12 19.40 18.67
CA MET A 127 -28.82 20.51 18.02
C MET A 127 -30.31 20.21 17.85
N GLY A 128 -30.69 19.00 17.43
CA GLY A 128 -32.09 18.59 17.33
C GLY A 128 -32.83 18.64 18.67
N GLN A 129 -32.18 18.20 19.76
CA GLN A 129 -32.74 18.32 21.11
C GLN A 129 -32.94 19.79 21.53
N LYS A 130 -31.98 20.66 21.22
CA LYS A 130 -32.11 22.10 21.50
C LYS A 130 -33.24 22.75 20.71
N GLU A 131 -33.36 22.41 19.42
CA GLU A 131 -34.44 22.89 18.57
C GLU A 131 -35.80 22.43 19.09
N GLN A 132 -35.92 21.17 19.50
CA GLN A 132 -37.16 20.65 20.08
C GLN A 132 -37.54 21.37 21.38
N LEU A 133 -36.59 21.52 22.32
CA LEU A 133 -36.83 22.25 23.57
C LEU A 133 -37.26 23.71 23.30
N PHE A 134 -36.63 24.36 22.32
CA PHE A 134 -37.01 25.72 21.92
C PHE A 134 -38.42 25.80 21.34
N MET A 135 -38.82 24.84 20.50
CA MET A 135 -40.18 24.76 19.95
C MET A 135 -41.24 24.48 21.01
N ASP A 136 -40.91 23.65 22.01
CA ASP A 136 -41.78 23.38 23.15
C ASP A 136 -41.97 24.65 24.00
N GLU A 137 -40.90 25.40 24.28
CA GLU A 137 -40.97 26.68 25.00
C GLU A 137 -41.84 27.71 24.27
N ILE A 138 -41.69 27.88 22.95
CA ILE A 138 -42.54 28.76 22.15
C ILE A 138 -44.01 28.32 22.22
N SER A 139 -44.26 27.01 22.15
CA SER A 139 -45.61 26.45 22.17
C SER A 139 -46.32 26.67 23.51
N VAL A 140 -45.58 26.62 24.62
CA VAL A 140 -46.09 26.97 25.96
C VAL A 140 -46.38 28.46 26.07
N GLN A 141 -45.53 29.33 25.53
CA GLN A 141 -45.75 30.79 25.56
C GLN A 141 -46.98 31.22 24.74
N LYS A 142 -47.22 30.60 23.57
CA LYS A 142 -48.43 30.87 22.76
C LYS A 142 -49.74 30.37 23.38
N LYS A 143 -49.68 29.41 24.31
CA LYS A 143 -50.87 28.81 24.96
C LYS A 143 -51.33 29.55 26.22
N ARG A 144 -50.64 30.59 26.69
CA ARG A 144 -51.19 31.47 27.74
C ARG A 144 -52.22 32.40 27.10
N PRO A 145 -53.52 32.30 27.43
CA PRO A 145 -54.47 33.35 27.08
C PRO A 145 -54.05 34.59 27.87
N VAL A 146 -54.06 35.75 27.21
CA VAL A 146 -54.06 37.03 27.89
C VAL A 146 -55.40 37.10 28.63
N GLU A 147 -55.39 36.78 29.93
CA GLU A 147 -56.51 37.11 30.81
C GLU A 147 -56.62 38.64 30.82
N SER A 148 -57.68 39.13 30.18
CA SER A 148 -58.11 40.53 30.14
C SER A 148 -59.33 40.69 31.04
#